data_AF-A0A661DIZ4-F1
#
_entry.id   AF-A0A661DIZ4-F1
#
_cell.length_a   1.000
_cell.length_b   1.000
_cell.length_c   1.000
_cell.angle_alpha   90.00
_cell.angle_beta   90.00
_cell.angle_gamma   90.00
#
_symmetry.space_group_name_H-M   'P 1'
#
loop_
_entity.id
_entity.type
_entity.pdbx_description
1 polymer ?
#
loop_
_entity_poly.entity_id
_entity_poly.type
_entity_poly.pdbx_seq_one_letter_code
_entity_poly.pdbx_strand_id
1 'polypeptide(L)'
;LVDERRTLDDEGNVQSIPLSEAEMTRINALIMDAIGFNKARGDSLNVVNAPFMAPPVEESIPALPIWEQDWVWNVVKQVLGGLLVLFLVFGVIRPAFKDLNKVPVSAAGLANDGMAPGQAIAMGAGGVATNEMDKITTGAEDLEGQLTNVRSLVQQDPALVAQVVKNWTASES
;
A
#
# COMPACT_ATOMS: atom_id res chain seq x y z
N LEU A 1 32.65 -29.53 -33.89
CA LEU A 1 31.60 -28.51 -34.05
C LEU A 1 31.98 -27.65 -35.24
N VAL A 2 31.02 -27.27 -36.08
CA VAL A 2 31.23 -26.37 -37.23
C VAL A 2 30.34 -25.16 -37.06
N ASP A 3 30.92 -23.97 -37.11
CA ASP A 3 30.21 -22.71 -36.95
C ASP A 3 29.29 -22.44 -38.14
N GLU A 4 28.20 -21.71 -37.89
CA GLU A 4 27.25 -21.28 -38.91
C GLU A 4 27.77 -20.08 -39.70
N ARG A 5 27.24 -19.88 -40.92
CA ARG A 5 27.64 -18.74 -41.75
C ARG A 5 26.84 -17.51 -41.35
N ARG A 6 27.53 -16.39 -41.11
CA ARG A 6 26.89 -15.12 -40.81
C ARG A 6 26.54 -14.37 -42.10
N THR A 7 25.32 -13.88 -42.18
CA THR A 7 24.86 -12.99 -43.25
C THR A 7 24.15 -11.80 -42.64
N LEU A 8 24.03 -10.71 -43.40
CA LEU A 8 23.24 -9.55 -43.00
C LEU A 8 21.86 -9.68 -43.66
N ASP A 9 20.80 -9.42 -42.92
CA ASP A 9 19.46 -9.28 -43.49
C ASP A 9 19.24 -7.87 -44.07
N ASP A 10 18.07 -7.68 -44.68
CA ASP A 10 17.69 -6.44 -45.35
C ASP A 10 17.58 -5.25 -44.37
N GLU A 11 17.42 -5.51 -43.07
CA GLU A 11 17.42 -4.51 -41.99
C GLU A 11 18.81 -4.27 -41.38
N GLY A 12 19.85 -4.96 -41.85
CA GLY A 12 21.22 -4.83 -41.37
C GLY A 12 21.52 -5.60 -40.09
N ASN A 13 20.64 -6.49 -39.65
CA ASN A 13 20.91 -7.40 -38.53
C ASN A 13 21.74 -8.58 -39.00
N VAL A 14 22.60 -9.07 -38.13
CA VAL A 14 23.39 -10.28 -38.40
C VAL A 14 22.55 -11.51 -38.13
N GLN A 15 22.25 -12.28 -39.17
CA GLN A 15 21.61 -13.60 -39.05
C GLN A 15 22.62 -14.74 -39.24
N SER A 16 22.42 -15.80 -38.48
CA SER A 16 23.20 -17.04 -38.57
C SER A 16 22.47 -18.03 -39.46
N ILE A 17 23.13 -18.51 -40.52
CA ILE A 17 22.58 -19.45 -41.48
C ILE A 17 23.27 -20.81 -41.32
N PRO A 18 22.50 -21.89 -41.09
CA PRO A 18 23.05 -23.24 -40.99
C PRO A 18 23.71 -23.66 -42.31
N LEU A 19 24.74 -24.49 -42.19
CA LEU A 19 25.43 -25.04 -43.36
C LEU A 19 24.52 -26.03 -44.09
N SER A 20 24.59 -26.02 -45.42
CA SER A 20 23.87 -27.01 -46.23
C SER A 20 24.42 -28.43 -46.04
N GLU A 21 23.60 -29.44 -46.33
CA GLU A 21 24.03 -30.85 -46.25
C GLU A 21 25.23 -31.16 -47.14
N ALA A 22 25.33 -30.52 -48.30
CA ALA A 22 26.43 -30.68 -49.23
C ALA A 22 27.74 -30.12 -48.66
N GLU A 23 27.70 -28.94 -48.03
CA GLU A 23 28.85 -28.35 -47.34
C GLU A 23 29.30 -29.22 -46.16
N MET A 24 28.36 -29.69 -45.35
CA MET A 24 28.64 -30.57 -44.21
C MET A 24 29.29 -31.89 -44.66
N THR A 25 28.81 -32.48 -45.76
CA THR A 25 29.40 -33.70 -46.35
C THR A 25 30.85 -33.46 -46.77
N ARG A 26 31.12 -32.33 -47.44
CA ARG A 26 32.48 -31.97 -47.87
C ARG A 26 33.42 -31.74 -46.69
N ILE A 27 32.97 -31.03 -45.67
CA ILE A 27 33.73 -30.79 -44.45
C ILE A 27 34.04 -32.11 -43.75
N ASN A 28 33.05 -33.00 -43.62
CA ASN A 28 33.25 -34.31 -43.01
C ASN A 28 34.31 -35.14 -43.77
N ALA A 29 34.22 -35.19 -45.10
CA ALA A 29 35.21 -35.89 -45.93
C ALA A 29 36.63 -35.33 -45.75
N LEU A 30 36.80 -34.00 -45.71
CA LEU A 30 38.09 -33.36 -45.48
C LEU A 30 38.66 -33.67 -44.10
N ILE A 31 37.81 -33.68 -43.07
CA ILE A 31 38.23 -34.03 -41.70
C ILE A 31 38.67 -35.49 -41.64
N MET A 32 37.89 -36.40 -42.25
CA MET A 32 38.22 -37.83 -42.31
C MET A 32 39.57 -38.08 -43.00
N ASP A 33 39.83 -37.41 -44.12
CA ASP A 33 41.09 -37.55 -44.87
C ASP A 33 42.28 -36.98 -44.08
N ALA A 34 42.13 -35.80 -43.49
CA ALA A 34 43.20 -35.13 -42.74
C ALA A 34 43.69 -35.94 -41.52
N ILE A 35 42.81 -36.71 -40.88
CA ILE A 35 43.15 -37.53 -39.71
C ILE A 35 43.41 -39.01 -40.03
N GLY A 36 43.21 -39.43 -41.29
CA GLY A 36 43.31 -40.84 -41.69
C GLY A 36 42.25 -41.72 -41.02
N PHE A 37 41.01 -41.23 -40.94
CA PHE A 37 39.89 -41.89 -40.28
C PHE A 37 39.67 -43.31 -40.81
N ASN A 38 39.52 -44.28 -39.90
CA ASN A 38 39.28 -45.67 -40.26
C ASN A 38 38.18 -46.30 -39.41
N LYS A 39 37.03 -46.58 -40.04
CA LYS A 39 35.88 -47.22 -39.39
C LYS A 39 36.18 -48.65 -38.91
N ALA A 40 37.03 -49.40 -39.62
CA ALA A 40 37.39 -50.77 -39.26
C ALA A 40 38.32 -50.83 -38.03
N ARG A 41 39.07 -49.75 -37.76
CA ARG A 41 39.84 -49.58 -36.51
C ARG A 41 38.96 -49.18 -35.32
N GLY A 42 37.71 -48.81 -35.57
CA GLY A 42 36.76 -48.36 -34.54
C GLY A 42 36.74 -46.86 -34.30
N ASP A 43 37.31 -46.06 -35.21
CA ASP A 43 37.27 -44.61 -35.09
C ASP A 43 35.82 -44.10 -35.20
N SER A 44 35.46 -43.11 -34.38
CA SER A 44 34.15 -42.45 -34.40
C SER A 44 34.32 -40.94 -34.56
N LEU A 45 33.50 -40.34 -35.42
CA LEU A 45 33.48 -38.90 -35.69
C LEU A 45 32.04 -38.40 -35.64
N ASN A 46 31.80 -37.37 -34.83
CA ASN A 46 30.53 -36.66 -34.79
C ASN A 46 30.76 -35.18 -35.09
N VAL A 47 30.15 -34.70 -36.17
CA VAL A 47 30.24 -33.30 -36.59
C VAL A 47 28.82 -32.74 -36.60
N VAL A 48 28.59 -31.74 -35.76
CA VAL A 48 27.33 -30.99 -35.72
C VAL A 48 27.58 -29.54 -36.08
N ASN A 49 26.64 -28.96 -36.82
CA ASN A 49 26.60 -27.54 -37.12
C ASN A 49 25.83 -26.84 -35.99
N ALA A 50 26.48 -25.87 -35.37
CA ALA A 50 25.91 -25.10 -34.28
C ALA A 50 26.59 -23.72 -34.22
N PRO A 51 25.87 -22.66 -33.87
CA PRO A 51 26.45 -21.33 -33.74
C PRO A 51 27.45 -21.30 -32.58
N PHE A 52 28.65 -20.75 -32.81
CA PHE A 52 29.68 -20.62 -31.77
C PHE A 52 29.44 -19.45 -30.83
N MET A 53 28.67 -18.46 -31.28
CA MET A 53 28.18 -17.41 -30.40
C MET A 53 27.05 -17.97 -29.57
N ALA A 54 27.07 -17.70 -28.26
CA ALA A 54 25.90 -17.88 -27.43
C ALA A 54 24.70 -17.21 -28.13
N PRO A 55 23.49 -17.81 -28.11
CA PRO A 55 22.28 -17.10 -28.48
C PRO A 55 22.37 -15.70 -27.83
N PRO A 56 22.11 -14.60 -28.56
CA PRO A 56 22.03 -13.29 -27.92
C PRO A 56 21.19 -13.50 -26.67
N VAL A 57 21.82 -13.23 -25.52
CA VAL A 57 21.32 -13.56 -24.18
C VAL A 57 19.81 -13.49 -24.23
N GLU A 58 19.17 -14.65 -24.02
CA GLU A 58 17.73 -14.85 -24.11
C GLU A 58 17.05 -13.54 -23.75
N GLU A 59 16.31 -12.99 -24.72
CA GLU A 59 15.48 -11.81 -24.60
C GLU A 59 15.04 -11.69 -23.16
N SER A 60 15.56 -10.67 -22.47
CA SER A 60 15.22 -10.25 -21.11
C SER A 60 14.06 -11.08 -20.57
N ILE A 61 14.35 -12.13 -19.76
CA ILE A 61 13.31 -12.93 -19.11
C ILE A 61 12.23 -11.94 -18.69
N PRO A 62 11.00 -12.03 -19.26
CA PRO A 62 10.01 -10.99 -19.08
C PRO A 62 9.91 -10.77 -17.58
N ALA A 63 10.28 -9.57 -17.14
CA ALA A 63 10.39 -9.29 -15.71
C ALA A 63 9.09 -9.73 -15.07
N LEU A 64 9.18 -10.57 -14.03
CA LEU A 64 7.99 -11.13 -13.39
C LEU A 64 6.97 -10.02 -13.18
N PRO A 65 5.71 -10.23 -13.60
CA PRO A 65 4.69 -9.21 -13.49
C PRO A 65 4.65 -8.63 -12.08
N ILE A 66 4.40 -7.33 -11.97
CA ILE A 66 4.51 -6.61 -10.68
C ILE A 66 3.66 -7.28 -9.59
N TRP A 67 2.48 -7.81 -9.93
CA TRP A 67 1.58 -8.50 -8.99
C TRP A 67 2.10 -9.84 -8.44
N GLU A 68 3.07 -10.47 -9.09
CA GLU A 68 3.69 -11.73 -8.62
C GLU A 68 4.78 -11.47 -7.58
N GLN A 69 5.16 -10.21 -7.37
CA GLN A 69 6.21 -9.84 -6.44
C GLN A 69 5.64 -9.78 -5.01
N ASP A 70 6.27 -10.48 -4.07
CA ASP A 70 5.80 -10.59 -2.67
C ASP A 70 5.57 -9.25 -1.97
N TRP A 71 6.35 -8.23 -2.34
CA TRP A 71 6.21 -6.89 -1.76
C TRP A 71 4.87 -6.24 -2.08
N VAL A 72 4.24 -6.57 -3.23
CA VAL A 72 2.95 -6.00 -3.62
C VAL A 72 1.87 -6.45 -2.64
N TRP A 73 1.85 -7.72 -2.25
CA TRP A 73 0.90 -8.22 -1.27
C TRP A 73 1.09 -7.58 0.10
N ASN A 74 2.32 -7.27 0.48
CA ASN A 74 2.61 -6.54 1.73
C ASN A 74 2.04 -5.10 1.67
N VAL A 75 2.25 -4.40 0.56
CA VAL A 75 1.68 -3.05 0.34
C VAL A 75 0.16 -3.08 0.32
N VAL A 76 -0.45 -4.05 -0.38
CA VAL A 76 -1.90 -4.23 -0.45
C VAL A 76 -2.49 -4.41 0.94
N LYS A 77 -1.91 -5.26 1.79
CA LYS A 77 -2.35 -5.47 3.18
C LYS A 77 -2.27 -4.18 4.00
N GLN A 78 -1.18 -3.41 3.85
CA GLN A 78 -1.00 -2.14 4.56
C GLN A 78 -2.03 -1.09 4.12
N VAL A 79 -2.26 -0.95 2.81
CA VAL A 79 -3.27 -0.04 2.26
C VAL A 79 -4.67 -0.45 2.74
N LEU A 80 -4.98 -1.75 2.71
CA LEU A 80 -6.29 -2.24 3.16
C LEU A 80 -6.50 -2.02 4.66
N GLY A 81 -5.47 -2.23 5.49
CA GLY A 81 -5.51 -1.91 6.91
C GLY A 81 -5.70 -0.42 7.17
N GLY A 82 -4.98 0.44 6.43
CA GLY A 82 -5.14 1.89 6.51
C GLY A 82 -6.55 2.34 6.09
N LEU A 83 -7.10 1.77 5.02
CA LEU A 83 -8.46 2.03 4.57
C LEU A 83 -9.50 1.55 5.59
N LEU A 84 -9.29 0.41 6.24
CA LEU A 84 -10.19 -0.09 7.29
C LEU A 84 -10.24 0.89 8.48
N VAL A 85 -9.08 1.35 8.95
CA VAL A 85 -9.00 2.35 10.04
C VAL A 85 -9.65 3.65 9.61
N LEU A 86 -9.37 4.14 8.39
CA LEU A 86 -9.99 5.34 7.85
C LEU A 86 -11.52 5.21 7.78
N PHE A 87 -12.01 4.07 7.30
CA PHE A 87 -13.43 3.77 7.24
C PHE A 87 -14.07 3.75 8.64
N LEU A 88 -13.42 3.16 9.65
CA LEU A 88 -13.94 3.20 11.03
C LEU A 88 -13.99 4.62 11.59
N VAL A 89 -12.96 5.42 11.38
CA VAL A 89 -12.92 6.80 11.87
C VAL A 89 -14.02 7.64 11.22
N PHE A 90 -14.15 7.61 9.90
CA PHE A 90 -15.10 8.44 9.18
C PHE A 90 -16.52 7.87 9.15
N GLY A 91 -16.67 6.55 9.16
CA GLY A 91 -17.95 5.84 9.06
C GLY A 91 -18.61 5.55 10.41
N VAL A 92 -17.84 5.37 11.49
CA VAL A 92 -18.40 5.03 12.82
C VAL A 92 -18.11 6.11 13.84
N ILE A 93 -16.83 6.43 14.06
CA ILE A 93 -16.39 7.30 15.17
C ILE A 93 -16.90 8.73 14.97
N ARG A 94 -16.62 9.34 13.81
CA ARG A 94 -17.03 10.71 13.48
C ARG A 94 -18.55 10.92 13.51
N PRO A 95 -19.41 10.05 12.91
CA PRO A 95 -20.86 10.23 12.99
C PRO A 95 -21.39 9.99 14.40
N ALA A 96 -20.87 9.02 15.16
CA ALA A 96 -21.29 8.79 16.54
C ALA A 96 -21.09 10.03 17.43
N PHE A 97 -19.93 10.70 17.34
CA PHE A 97 -19.72 11.97 18.04
C PHE A 97 -20.59 13.11 17.51
N LYS A 98 -20.83 13.17 16.19
CA LYS A 98 -21.71 14.18 15.59
C LYS A 98 -23.16 14.01 16.00
N ASP A 99 -23.65 12.78 16.14
CA ASP A 99 -25.02 12.49 16.54
C ASP A 99 -25.23 12.73 18.05
N LEU A 100 -24.20 12.53 18.88
CA LEU A 100 -24.26 12.91 20.30
C LEU A 100 -24.27 14.43 20.53
N ASN A 101 -23.65 15.20 19.64
CA ASN A 101 -23.67 16.67 19.68
C ASN A 101 -24.89 17.30 19.00
N LYS A 102 -25.76 16.51 18.35
CA LYS A 102 -27.08 16.99 17.93
C LYS A 102 -28.01 16.96 19.14
N VAL A 103 -27.85 17.94 20.03
CA VAL A 103 -28.94 18.32 20.93
C VAL A 103 -30.15 18.60 20.03
N PRO A 104 -31.31 17.94 20.21
CA PRO A 104 -32.51 18.33 19.51
C PRO A 104 -32.82 19.74 20.00
N VAL A 105 -32.46 20.75 19.21
CA VAL A 105 -33.07 22.06 19.34
C VAL A 105 -34.51 21.80 18.97
N SER A 106 -35.33 21.57 19.99
CA SER A 106 -36.76 21.44 19.85
C SER A 106 -37.25 22.75 19.26
N ALA A 107 -37.33 22.81 17.94
CA ALA A 107 -38.07 23.82 17.21
C ALA A 107 -39.57 23.52 17.38
N ALA A 108 -40.01 23.50 18.64
CA ALA A 108 -41.41 23.42 19.04
C ALA A 108 -41.64 24.62 19.95
N GLY A 109 -41.87 25.77 19.32
CA GLY A 109 -42.03 27.03 20.02
C GLY A 109 -42.44 28.15 19.10
N LEU A 110 -43.72 28.12 18.70
CA LEU A 110 -44.54 29.27 18.31
C LEU A 110 -44.23 29.86 16.93
N ALA A 111 -44.87 29.25 15.92
CA ALA A 111 -45.51 30.03 14.89
C ALA A 111 -46.54 30.96 15.56
N ASN A 112 -46.25 32.25 15.67
CA ASN A 112 -47.28 33.30 15.64
C ASN A 112 -46.68 34.67 15.27
N ASP A 113 -47.37 35.28 14.31
CA ASP A 113 -47.37 36.69 13.88
C ASP A 113 -46.14 37.30 13.19
N GLY A 114 -46.40 37.74 11.96
CA GLY A 114 -45.41 38.24 11.02
C GLY A 114 -44.89 39.64 11.27
N MET A 115 -43.67 39.88 10.80
CA MET A 115 -43.21 41.16 10.24
C MET A 115 -41.91 40.93 9.42
N ALA A 116 -41.72 41.77 8.40
CA ALA A 116 -40.79 41.73 7.26
C ALA A 116 -39.30 41.31 7.48
N PRO A 117 -38.60 40.86 6.40
CA PRO A 117 -37.17 40.59 6.42
C PRO A 117 -36.38 41.87 6.10
N GLY A 118 -35.78 42.49 7.11
CA GLY A 118 -34.89 43.64 6.93
C GLY A 118 -34.13 43.98 8.20
N GLN A 119 -32.80 44.06 8.08
CA GLN A 119 -31.83 44.48 9.11
C GLN A 119 -31.64 43.56 10.33
N ALA A 120 -30.64 42.67 10.23
CA ALA A 120 -29.61 42.54 11.27
C ALA A 120 -28.33 41.90 10.69
N ILE A 121 -27.89 42.37 9.51
CA ILE A 121 -26.47 42.30 9.14
C ILE A 121 -25.84 43.60 9.66
N ALA A 122 -25.12 43.51 10.77
CA ALA A 122 -23.90 44.29 11.08
C ALA A 122 -23.45 44.04 12.53
N MET A 123 -22.13 43.93 12.70
CA MET A 123 -21.35 43.83 13.95
C MET A 123 -21.19 42.39 14.50
N GLY A 124 -20.01 41.75 14.51
CA GLY A 124 -18.65 42.26 14.37
C GLY A 124 -17.76 41.33 13.55
N ALA A 125 -17.11 41.91 12.55
CA ALA A 125 -15.93 41.35 11.93
C ALA A 125 -14.77 41.39 12.93
N GLY A 126 -14.05 40.28 13.08
CA GLY A 126 -12.82 40.24 13.86
C GLY A 126 -12.17 38.86 13.89
N GLY A 127 -11.10 38.70 13.12
CA GLY A 127 -10.00 37.80 13.49
C GLY A 127 -10.11 36.35 13.08
N VAL A 128 -9.69 36.06 11.85
CA VAL A 128 -8.99 34.81 11.55
C VAL A 128 -7.67 34.82 12.34
N ALA A 129 -7.38 33.71 13.04
CA ALA A 129 -6.09 33.30 13.64
C ALA A 129 -5.79 33.64 15.12
N THR A 130 -6.46 33.00 16.09
CA THR A 130 -5.94 32.85 17.49
C THR A 130 -6.46 31.62 18.28
N ASN A 131 -7.00 30.58 17.64
CA ASN A 131 -7.70 29.48 18.35
C ASN A 131 -6.85 28.47 19.14
N GLU A 132 -5.53 28.62 19.22
CA GLU A 132 -4.67 27.67 19.95
C GLU A 132 -4.20 28.17 21.33
N MET A 133 -4.24 29.50 21.57
CA MET A 133 -3.73 30.08 22.83
C MET A 133 -4.83 30.26 23.91
N ASP A 134 -6.08 30.48 23.52
CA ASP A 134 -7.22 30.66 24.46
C ASP A 134 -7.64 29.38 25.20
N LYS A 135 -7.23 28.21 24.69
CA LYS A 135 -7.56 26.94 25.33
C LYS A 135 -6.68 26.63 26.55
N ILE A 136 -5.55 27.33 26.70
CA ILE A 136 -4.61 27.12 27.81
C ILE A 136 -5.01 27.98 29.03
N THR A 137 -5.59 29.16 28.82
CA THR A 137 -6.00 30.08 29.88
C THR A 137 -7.33 29.68 30.52
N THR A 138 -8.26 29.12 29.74
CA THR A 138 -9.61 28.71 30.21
C THR A 138 -9.60 27.39 31.00
N GLY A 139 -8.50 26.61 30.95
CA GLY A 139 -8.40 25.32 31.65
C GLY A 139 -8.29 25.45 33.17
N ALA A 140 -7.80 26.58 33.69
CA ALA A 140 -7.71 26.83 35.12
C ALA A 140 -9.09 27.09 35.75
N GLU A 141 -9.94 27.87 35.06
CA GLU A 141 -11.30 28.20 35.52
C GLU A 141 -12.23 26.96 35.52
N ASP A 142 -12.06 26.07 34.56
CA ASP A 142 -12.83 24.83 34.45
C ASP A 142 -12.43 23.80 35.53
N LEU A 143 -11.15 23.74 35.90
CA LEU A 143 -10.65 22.85 36.95
C LEU A 143 -11.17 23.25 38.34
N GLU A 144 -11.24 24.56 38.64
CA GLU A 144 -11.75 25.08 39.91
C GLU A 144 -13.26 24.84 40.08
N GLY A 145 -14.03 24.92 38.98
CA GLY A 145 -15.44 24.54 38.95
C GLY A 145 -15.65 23.04 39.21
N GLN A 146 -14.82 22.19 38.61
CA GLN A 146 -14.86 20.74 38.80
C GLN A 146 -14.51 20.32 40.23
N LEU A 147 -13.51 20.94 40.86
CA LEU A 147 -13.14 20.66 42.25
C LEU A 147 -14.25 21.06 43.24
N THR A 148 -14.95 22.16 42.97
CA THR A 148 -16.09 22.61 43.78
C THR A 148 -17.27 21.65 43.66
N ASN A 149 -17.54 21.15 42.45
CA ASN A 149 -18.61 20.19 42.19
C ASN A 149 -18.34 18.82 42.83
N VAL A 150 -17.09 18.32 42.76
CA VAL A 150 -16.68 17.08 43.43
C VAL A 150 -16.78 17.21 44.96
N ARG A 151 -16.36 18.33 45.54
CA ARG A 151 -16.47 18.57 46.99
C ARG A 151 -17.92 18.66 47.48
N SER A 152 -18.84 19.11 46.61
CA SER A 152 -20.28 19.10 46.87
C SER A 152 -20.87 17.69 46.83
N LEU A 153 -20.46 16.86 45.85
CA LEU A 153 -20.91 15.48 45.72
C LEU A 153 -20.45 14.58 46.88
N VAL A 154 -19.22 14.77 47.38
CA VAL A 154 -18.69 14.02 48.52
C VAL A 154 -19.44 14.35 49.83
N GLN A 155 -19.95 15.57 49.97
CA GLN A 155 -20.78 15.95 51.13
C GLN A 155 -22.20 15.41 51.04
N GLN A 156 -22.73 15.21 49.83
CA GLN A 156 -24.10 14.78 49.61
C GLN A 156 -24.27 13.26 49.65
N ASP A 157 -23.23 12.48 49.29
CA ASP A 157 -23.37 11.01 49.24
C ASP A 157 -22.12 10.25 49.72
N PRO A 158 -21.91 10.14 51.05
CA PRO A 158 -20.83 9.35 51.62
C PRO A 158 -20.99 7.83 51.40
N ALA A 159 -22.15 7.36 50.93
CA ALA A 159 -22.41 5.93 50.72
C ALA A 159 -21.71 5.39 49.46
N LEU A 160 -21.48 6.23 48.45
CA LEU A 160 -20.76 5.85 47.22
C LEU A 160 -19.29 5.50 47.48
N VAL A 161 -18.64 6.16 48.46
CA VAL A 161 -17.25 5.90 48.83
C VAL A 161 -17.09 4.51 49.46
N ALA A 162 -18.08 4.08 50.26
CA ALA A 162 -18.09 2.73 50.84
C ALA A 162 -18.23 1.64 49.77
N GLN A 163 -18.93 1.93 48.66
CA GLN A 163 -19.14 0.96 47.58
C GLN A 163 -17.89 0.77 46.70
N VAL A 164 -17.10 1.84 46.50
CA VAL A 164 -15.83 1.75 45.77
C VAL A 164 -14.78 0.99 46.58
N VAL A 165 -14.68 1.24 47.89
CA VAL A 165 -13.78 0.48 48.78
C VAL A 165 -14.19 -0.99 48.83
N LYS A 166 -15.49 -1.28 48.92
CA LYS A 166 -15.99 -2.67 48.90
C LYS A 166 -15.66 -3.40 47.59
N ASN A 167 -15.72 -2.71 46.44
CA ASN A 167 -15.34 -3.30 45.16
C ASN A 167 -13.85 -3.58 45.06
N TRP A 168 -13.00 -2.73 45.63
CA TRP A 168 -11.55 -2.95 45.67
C TRP A 168 -11.15 -4.09 46.60
N THR A 169 -11.84 -4.27 47.73
CA THR A 169 -11.56 -5.42 48.63
C THR A 169 -12.12 -6.74 48.08
N ALA A 170 -13.22 -6.70 47.33
CA ALA A 170 -13.78 -7.90 46.68
C ALA A 170 -12.96 -8.38 45.47
N SER A 171 -12.10 -7.53 44.89
CA SER A 171 -11.16 -7.93 43.84
C SER A 171 -9.86 -8.56 44.36
N GLU A 172 -9.67 -8.67 45.68
CA GLU A 172 -8.45 -9.20 46.30
C GLU A 172 -8.65 -10.54 47.04
N SER A 173 -9.72 -11.28 46.70
CA SER A 173 -9.97 -12.66 47.16
C SER A 173 -10.40 -13.58 46.04
#